data_AF-A0A6I1JE66-F1
#
_entry.id   AF-A0A6I1JE66-F1
#
_cell.length_a   1.000
_cell.length_b   1.000
_cell.length_c   1.000
_cell.angle_alpha   90.00
_cell.angle_beta   90.00
_cell.angle_gamma   90.00
#
_symmetry.space_group_name_H-M   'P 1'
#
loop_
_entity.id
_entity.type
_entity.pdbx_description
1 polymer ?
#
loop_
_entity_poly.entity_id
_entity_poly.type
_entity_poly.pdbx_seq_one_letter_code
_entity_poly.pdbx_strand_id
1 'polypeptide(L)'
;MTMDGRILGRVALYGVAYLTLGFILLPLIFVTWLAFFAQEIPSFPPEGYSVKWFGAIANNRNFVTGFWTSLQVAVAATVIGLLIAVPASLILARRQFAGSAALSQFLLLPLVVPGVVMGTSIYVFQIETEIATGLPILGSLGGLVAGHTLLVIPWTVRLVTASLTGLDRAAEEAAQSLGANQWTTFFRVTLPAIRPGIVAGALFGFVTSFGNLEMSLFLVGPGRITLPIAILQYLEWKIDPTVAAVSVLQILLIAVAMVRASSWSWVTMTVVRPSCCCRARISSRTSRRSLASRLDRGSSRSRTSGRMTRARARATRCCWPPESWRG
;
A
#
# COMPACT_ATOMS: atom_id res chain seq x y z
N MET A 1 42.10 -5.94 -20.24
CA MET A 1 40.66 -6.25 -20.10
C MET A 1 39.96 -5.04 -19.49
N THR A 2 39.50 -4.11 -20.32
CA THR A 2 38.69 -2.97 -19.88
C THR A 2 37.27 -3.47 -19.65
N MET A 3 36.83 -3.61 -18.40
CA MET A 3 35.44 -3.95 -18.12
C MET A 3 34.54 -2.87 -18.74
N ASP A 4 33.58 -3.29 -19.57
CA ASP A 4 32.58 -2.40 -20.14
C ASP A 4 31.94 -1.55 -19.03
N GLY A 5 31.91 -0.22 -19.18
CA GLY A 5 31.35 0.69 -18.17
C GLY A 5 29.89 0.37 -17.80
N ARG A 6 29.16 -0.35 -18.67
CA ARG A 6 27.82 -0.87 -18.41
C ARG A 6 27.81 -2.05 -17.41
N ILE A 7 28.84 -2.90 -17.43
CA ILE A 7 28.98 -4.02 -16.50
C ILE A 7 29.37 -3.46 -15.12
N LEU A 8 30.32 -2.54 -15.07
CA LEU A 8 30.71 -1.86 -13.82
C LEU A 8 29.53 -1.12 -13.18
N GLY A 9 28.73 -0.41 -13.99
CA GLY A 9 27.52 0.27 -13.51
C GLY A 9 26.46 -0.68 -12.94
N ARG A 10 26.24 -1.84 -13.55
CA ARG A 10 25.32 -2.87 -13.01
C ARG A 10 25.85 -3.47 -11.71
N VAL A 11 27.14 -3.81 -11.66
CA VAL A 11 27.77 -4.38 -10.45
C VAL A 11 27.70 -3.38 -9.30
N ALA A 12 27.98 -2.10 -9.55
CA ALA A 12 27.85 -1.04 -8.55
C ALA A 12 26.40 -0.90 -8.05
N LEU A 13 25.42 -0.88 -8.97
CA LEU A 13 24.00 -0.80 -8.61
C LEU A 13 23.55 -2.00 -7.76
N TYR A 14 23.88 -3.23 -8.17
CA TYR A 14 23.54 -4.43 -7.40
C TYR A 14 24.28 -4.47 -6.06
N GLY A 15 25.56 -4.09 -6.04
CA GLY A 15 26.35 -4.03 -4.81
C GLY A 15 25.74 -3.07 -3.79
N VAL A 16 25.38 -1.86 -4.21
CA VAL A 16 24.70 -0.88 -3.35
C VAL A 16 23.34 -1.43 -2.90
N ALA A 17 22.53 -1.99 -3.81
CA ALA A 17 21.23 -2.54 -3.47
C ALA A 17 21.29 -3.67 -2.43
N TYR A 18 22.22 -4.62 -2.59
CA TYR A 18 22.43 -5.71 -1.62
C TYR A 18 22.98 -5.21 -0.30
N LEU A 19 23.89 -4.23 -0.31
CA LEU A 19 24.43 -3.64 0.91
C LEU A 19 23.34 -2.90 1.70
N THR A 20 22.51 -2.10 1.02
CA THR A 20 21.35 -1.43 1.64
C THR A 20 20.35 -2.44 2.18
N LEU A 21 20.02 -3.48 1.42
CA LEU A 21 19.11 -4.53 1.88
C LEU A 21 19.68 -5.28 3.09
N GLY A 22 20.97 -5.63 3.05
CA GLY A 22 21.67 -6.27 4.17
C GLY A 22 21.66 -5.41 5.41
N PHE A 23 21.92 -4.10 5.28
CA PHE A 23 21.86 -3.15 6.39
C PHE A 23 20.47 -3.06 7.02
N ILE A 24 19.41 -3.03 6.21
CA ILE A 24 18.02 -3.01 6.70
C ILE A 24 17.65 -4.33 7.41
N LEU A 25 18.10 -5.46 6.89
CA LEU A 25 17.79 -6.79 7.46
C LEU A 25 18.67 -7.13 8.67
N LEU A 26 19.83 -6.49 8.83
CA LEU A 26 20.78 -6.77 9.91
C LEU A 26 20.16 -6.72 11.31
N PRO A 27 19.45 -5.65 11.74
CA PRO A 27 18.82 -5.63 13.07
C PRO A 27 17.74 -6.71 13.21
N LEU A 28 17.02 -7.04 12.13
CA LEU A 28 15.99 -8.08 12.13
C LEU A 28 16.60 -9.48 12.34
N ILE A 29 17.67 -9.78 11.60
CA ILE A 29 18.45 -11.01 11.73
C ILE A 29 19.05 -11.09 13.13
N PHE A 30 19.61 -9.99 13.63
CA PHE A 30 20.23 -9.93 14.96
C PHE A 30 19.21 -10.18 16.08
N VAL A 31 18.04 -9.52 16.06
CA VAL A 31 16.97 -9.78 17.03
C VAL A 31 16.46 -11.21 16.95
N THR A 32 16.33 -11.74 15.72
CA THR A 32 15.92 -13.14 15.52
C THR A 32 16.95 -14.10 16.09
N TRP A 33 18.23 -13.81 15.94
CA TRP A 33 19.31 -14.63 16.47
C TRP A 33 19.38 -14.57 18.00
N LEU A 34 19.25 -13.37 18.59
CA LEU A 34 19.20 -13.17 20.05
C LEU A 34 18.05 -13.91 20.72
N ALA A 35 16.89 -14.01 20.07
CA ALA A 35 15.71 -14.70 20.61
C ALA A 35 15.97 -16.18 20.96
N PHE A 36 17.02 -16.79 20.41
CA PHE A 36 17.40 -18.17 20.67
C PHE A 36 18.53 -18.31 21.69
N PHE A 37 19.07 -17.26 22.29
CA PHE A 37 20.20 -17.39 23.23
C PHE A 37 19.76 -18.12 24.51
N ALA A 38 20.56 -19.05 25.00
CA ALA A 38 20.24 -19.80 26.22
C ALA A 38 20.44 -18.98 27.50
N GLN A 39 21.43 -18.08 27.51
CA GLN A 39 21.72 -17.22 28.66
C GLN A 39 20.69 -16.10 28.86
N GLU A 40 20.49 -15.70 30.13
CA GLU A 40 19.58 -14.60 30.52
C GLU A 40 20.10 -13.23 30.09
N ILE A 41 21.39 -12.97 30.28
CA ILE A 41 22.01 -11.72 29.85
C ILE A 41 22.70 -11.99 28.52
N PRO A 42 22.29 -11.34 27.42
CA PRO A 42 22.92 -11.56 26.11
C PRO A 42 24.41 -11.16 26.10
N SER A 43 25.29 -12.14 26.23
CA SER A 43 26.74 -12.01 26.07
C SER A 43 27.20 -12.66 24.76
N PHE A 44 28.35 -12.21 24.24
CA PHE A 44 29.02 -12.81 23.08
C PHE A 44 30.39 -13.36 23.51
N PRO A 45 30.75 -14.60 23.13
CA PRO A 45 29.99 -15.58 22.33
C PRO A 45 28.79 -16.21 23.09
N PRO A 46 27.75 -16.71 22.38
CA PRO A 46 26.61 -17.34 23.03
C PRO A 46 26.99 -18.67 23.71
N GLU A 47 26.47 -18.90 24.91
CA GLU A 47 26.72 -20.13 25.68
C GLU A 47 25.95 -21.34 25.10
N GLY A 48 24.83 -21.08 24.42
CA GLY A 48 24.03 -22.09 23.74
C GLY A 48 22.76 -21.51 23.14
N TYR A 49 21.96 -22.37 22.49
CA TYR A 49 20.66 -22.00 21.94
C TYR A 49 19.51 -22.70 22.66
N SER A 50 18.41 -21.97 22.90
CA SER A 50 17.20 -22.47 23.56
C SER A 50 15.95 -21.78 23.03
N VAL A 51 14.82 -22.50 23.05
CA VAL A 51 13.48 -21.98 22.73
C VAL A 51 12.66 -21.66 23.99
N LYS A 52 13.27 -21.75 25.19
CA LYS A 52 12.57 -21.57 26.48
C LYS A 52 11.81 -20.23 26.58
N TRP A 53 12.35 -19.18 25.96
CA TRP A 53 11.77 -17.84 25.97
C TRP A 53 10.40 -17.77 25.28
N PHE A 54 10.18 -18.57 24.24
CA PHE A 54 8.87 -18.66 23.59
C PHE A 54 7.81 -19.26 24.53
N GLY A 55 8.19 -20.20 25.40
CA GLY A 55 7.32 -20.73 26.46
C GLY A 55 7.03 -19.70 27.56
N ALA A 56 8.02 -18.86 27.91
CA ALA A 56 7.86 -17.80 28.90
C ALA A 56 6.82 -16.74 28.47
N ILE A 57 6.66 -16.50 27.17
CA ILE A 57 5.65 -15.59 26.63
C ILE A 57 4.24 -16.07 26.99
N ALA A 58 3.95 -17.36 26.80
CA ALA A 58 2.63 -17.94 27.06
C ALA A 58 2.27 -17.91 28.55
N ASN A 59 3.26 -18.00 29.44
CA ASN A 59 3.07 -17.91 30.89
C ASN A 59 2.92 -16.47 31.39
N ASN A 60 3.29 -15.47 30.59
CA ASN A 60 3.16 -14.07 30.96
C ASN A 60 1.80 -13.52 30.52
N ARG A 61 0.90 -13.34 31.49
CA ARG A 61 -0.46 -12.84 31.25
C ARG A 61 -0.46 -11.49 30.52
N ASN A 62 0.51 -10.61 30.78
CA ASN A 62 0.58 -9.30 30.15
C ASN A 62 0.89 -9.37 28.65
N PHE A 63 1.75 -10.31 28.23
CA PHE A 63 2.00 -10.52 26.80
C PHE A 63 0.79 -11.14 26.10
N VAL A 64 0.12 -12.09 26.73
CA VAL A 64 -1.06 -12.74 26.14
C VAL A 64 -2.23 -11.76 26.03
N THR A 65 -2.55 -11.02 27.09
CA THR A 65 -3.63 -10.01 27.03
C THR A 65 -3.25 -8.87 26.10
N GLY A 66 -2.01 -8.38 26.17
CA GLY A 66 -1.48 -7.34 25.29
C GLY A 66 -1.57 -7.71 23.81
N PHE A 67 -1.26 -8.96 23.46
CA PHE A 67 -1.40 -9.47 22.11
C PHE A 67 -2.85 -9.41 21.62
N TRP A 68 -3.80 -9.90 22.42
CA TRP A 68 -5.21 -9.91 22.03
C TRP A 68 -5.80 -8.49 21.95
N THR A 69 -5.44 -7.61 22.88
CA THR A 69 -5.87 -6.20 22.84
C THR A 69 -5.30 -5.51 21.59
N SER A 70 -4.01 -5.66 21.30
CA SER A 70 -3.39 -5.12 20.08
C SER A 70 -4.05 -5.66 18.80
N LEU A 71 -4.36 -6.96 18.76
CA LEU A 71 -5.03 -7.58 17.62
C LEU A 71 -6.44 -7.01 17.41
N GLN A 72 -7.24 -6.95 18.47
CA GLN A 72 -8.60 -6.39 18.42
C GLN A 72 -8.59 -4.94 17.95
N VAL A 73 -7.71 -4.12 18.53
CA VAL A 73 -7.59 -2.69 18.18
C VAL A 73 -7.14 -2.53 16.74
N ALA A 74 -6.10 -3.26 16.30
CA ALA A 74 -5.57 -3.15 14.95
C ALA A 74 -6.59 -3.59 13.88
N VAL A 75 -7.32 -4.68 14.12
CA VAL A 75 -8.37 -5.13 13.18
C VAL A 75 -9.51 -4.11 13.13
N ALA A 76 -10.03 -3.69 14.29
CA ALA A 76 -11.15 -2.75 14.34
C ALA A 76 -10.79 -1.39 13.71
N ALA A 77 -9.64 -0.82 14.06
CA ALA A 77 -9.16 0.44 13.49
C ALA A 77 -8.94 0.35 11.97
N THR A 78 -8.43 -0.79 11.49
CA THR A 78 -8.24 -1.02 10.05
C THR A 78 -9.55 -1.11 9.30
N VAL A 79 -10.53 -1.86 9.84
CA VAL A 79 -11.86 -1.98 9.23
C VAL A 79 -12.55 -0.62 9.17
N ILE A 80 -12.60 0.11 10.28
CA ILE A 80 -13.21 1.44 10.34
C ILE A 80 -12.46 2.40 9.40
N GLY A 81 -11.12 2.37 9.41
CA GLY A 81 -10.28 3.16 8.53
C GLY A 81 -10.55 2.90 7.04
N LEU A 82 -10.83 1.65 6.64
CA LEU A 82 -11.21 1.31 5.27
C LEU A 82 -12.63 1.76 4.92
N LEU A 83 -13.58 1.63 5.86
CA LEU A 83 -14.96 2.12 5.67
C LEU A 83 -14.99 3.63 5.41
N ILE A 84 -14.05 4.39 5.99
CA ILE A 84 -13.87 5.81 5.73
C ILE A 84 -13.05 6.04 4.45
N ALA A 85 -11.94 5.31 4.28
CA ALA A 85 -10.99 5.56 3.22
C ALA A 85 -11.51 5.22 1.83
N VAL A 86 -12.26 4.14 1.65
CA VAL A 86 -12.80 3.73 0.35
C VAL A 86 -13.71 4.80 -0.25
N PRO A 87 -14.77 5.28 0.43
CA PRO A 87 -15.62 6.35 -0.10
C PRO A 87 -14.85 7.68 -0.25
N ALA A 88 -13.98 8.03 0.69
CA ALA A 88 -13.15 9.24 0.58
C ALA A 88 -12.27 9.19 -0.68
N SER A 89 -11.61 8.05 -0.93
CA SER A 89 -10.74 7.85 -2.09
C SER A 89 -11.52 7.88 -3.41
N LEU A 90 -12.74 7.34 -3.45
CA LEU A 90 -13.62 7.44 -4.63
C LEU A 90 -13.95 8.89 -4.96
N ILE A 91 -14.31 9.68 -3.95
CA ILE A 91 -14.62 11.11 -4.13
C ILE A 91 -13.39 11.85 -4.64
N LEU A 92 -12.23 11.65 -4.00
CA LEU A 92 -10.97 12.29 -4.38
C LEU A 92 -10.48 11.89 -5.79
N ALA A 93 -10.64 10.64 -6.18
CA ALA A 93 -10.15 10.13 -7.46
C ALA A 93 -11.11 10.37 -8.63
N ARG A 94 -12.42 10.53 -8.39
CA ARG A 94 -13.44 10.58 -9.45
C ARG A 94 -14.13 11.93 -9.62
N ARG A 95 -14.19 12.76 -8.56
CA ARG A 95 -14.86 14.06 -8.59
C ARG A 95 -13.86 15.20 -8.50
N GLN A 96 -13.99 16.17 -9.42
CA GLN A 96 -13.29 17.45 -9.33
C GLN A 96 -14.23 18.45 -8.66
N PHE A 97 -13.87 18.91 -7.46
CA PHE A 97 -14.59 19.95 -6.73
C PHE A 97 -13.61 20.87 -6.01
N ALA A 98 -14.05 22.11 -5.75
CA ALA A 98 -13.18 23.19 -5.25
C ALA A 98 -12.49 22.88 -3.90
N GLY A 99 -13.03 21.96 -3.10
CA GLY A 99 -12.47 21.54 -1.80
C GLY A 99 -11.66 20.24 -1.83
N SER A 100 -11.42 19.63 -2.99
CA SER A 100 -10.76 18.30 -3.08
C SER A 100 -9.33 18.30 -2.53
N ALA A 101 -8.56 19.37 -2.78
CA ALA A 101 -7.22 19.54 -2.25
C ALA A 101 -7.23 19.66 -0.71
N ALA A 102 -8.13 20.48 -0.16
CA ALA A 102 -8.27 20.65 1.28
C ALA A 102 -8.68 19.34 1.97
N LEU A 103 -9.62 18.58 1.40
CA LEU A 103 -10.00 17.27 1.92
C LEU A 103 -8.83 16.27 1.88
N SER A 104 -8.08 16.24 0.78
CA SER A 104 -6.89 15.38 0.66
C SER A 104 -5.83 15.76 1.69
N GLN A 105 -5.59 17.05 1.92
CA GLN A 105 -4.65 17.52 2.93
C GLN A 105 -5.14 17.14 4.32
N PHE A 106 -6.41 17.40 4.65
CA PHE A 106 -7.02 17.07 5.94
C PHE A 106 -6.85 15.59 6.31
N LEU A 107 -7.13 14.68 5.36
CA LEU A 107 -6.98 13.24 5.58
C LEU A 107 -5.52 12.79 5.75
N LEU A 108 -4.56 13.58 5.24
CA LEU A 108 -3.12 13.32 5.35
C LEU A 108 -2.45 14.06 6.50
N LEU A 109 -3.10 15.05 7.12
CA LEU A 109 -2.59 15.80 8.27
C LEU A 109 -2.04 14.90 9.38
N PRO A 110 -2.67 13.75 9.74
CA PRO A 110 -2.14 12.91 10.80
C PRO A 110 -0.70 12.40 10.55
N LEU A 111 -0.24 12.31 9.30
CA LEU A 111 1.15 11.90 9.00
C LEU A 111 2.20 12.95 9.34
N VAL A 112 1.81 14.21 9.43
CA VAL A 112 2.72 15.33 9.69
C VAL A 112 2.90 15.55 11.19
N VAL A 113 1.88 15.21 11.98
CA VAL A 113 1.88 15.39 13.43
C VAL A 113 2.69 14.26 14.08
N PRO A 114 3.64 14.56 14.98
CA PRO A 114 4.34 13.54 15.75
C PRO A 114 3.35 12.67 16.53
N GLY A 115 3.53 11.35 16.57
CA GLY A 115 2.54 10.46 17.17
C GLY A 115 2.35 10.67 18.67
N VAL A 116 3.39 11.09 19.40
CA VAL A 116 3.29 11.53 20.81
C VAL A 116 2.33 12.72 20.95
N VAL A 117 2.44 13.73 20.08
CA VAL A 117 1.56 14.91 20.10
C VAL A 117 0.12 14.52 19.74
N MET A 118 -0.04 13.60 18.79
CA MET A 118 -1.35 13.07 18.42
C MET A 118 -2.00 12.30 19.58
N GLY A 119 -1.22 11.46 20.26
CA GLY A 119 -1.67 10.68 21.41
C GLY A 119 -2.13 11.56 22.57
N THR A 120 -1.35 12.59 22.94
CA THR A 120 -1.75 13.55 23.97
C THR A 120 -2.96 14.39 23.56
N SER A 121 -3.03 14.81 22.29
CA SER A 121 -4.17 15.59 21.78
C SER A 121 -5.48 14.79 21.83
N ILE A 122 -5.45 13.52 21.44
CA ILE A 122 -6.63 12.65 21.49
C ILE A 122 -6.98 12.28 22.93
N TYR A 123 -5.98 12.10 23.80
CA TYR A 123 -6.21 11.91 25.23
C TYR A 123 -6.99 13.08 25.84
N VAL A 124 -6.54 14.32 25.61
CA VAL A 124 -7.25 15.53 26.06
C VAL A 124 -8.64 15.60 25.45
N PHE A 125 -8.77 15.33 24.14
CA PHE A 125 -10.08 15.29 23.49
C PHE A 125 -11.02 14.26 24.14
N GLN A 126 -10.54 13.06 24.46
CA GLN A 126 -11.35 12.01 25.10
C GLN A 126 -11.80 12.43 26.50
N ILE A 127 -10.94 13.07 27.29
CA ILE A 127 -11.30 13.63 28.60
C ILE A 127 -12.43 14.65 28.45
N GLU A 128 -12.27 15.65 27.58
CA GLU A 128 -13.28 16.69 27.37
C GLU A 128 -14.61 16.10 26.91
N THR A 129 -14.58 15.10 26.01
CA THR A 129 -15.80 14.41 25.57
C THR A 129 -16.45 13.57 26.67
N GLU A 130 -15.66 12.91 27.53
CA GLU A 130 -16.17 12.14 28.65
C GLU A 130 -16.81 13.04 29.70
N ILE A 131 -16.20 14.20 29.99
CA ILE A 131 -16.79 15.23 30.88
C ILE A 131 -18.10 15.78 30.29
N ALA A 132 -18.13 16.06 28.99
CA ALA A 132 -19.30 16.64 28.33
C ALA A 132 -20.47 15.66 28.17
N THR A 133 -20.19 14.37 27.95
CA THR A 133 -21.22 13.35 27.65
C THR A 133 -21.53 12.41 28.81
N GLY A 134 -20.65 12.34 29.82
CA GLY A 134 -20.71 11.37 30.91
C GLY A 134 -20.41 9.92 30.48
N LEU A 135 -19.99 9.69 29.24
CA LEU A 135 -19.66 8.36 28.72
C LEU A 135 -18.20 8.00 29.03
N PRO A 136 -17.91 6.80 29.58
CA PRO A 136 -16.54 6.38 29.86
C PRO A 136 -15.80 6.02 28.56
N ILE A 137 -15.13 7.01 27.97
CA ILE A 137 -14.41 6.88 26.70
C ILE A 137 -12.93 6.64 26.97
N LEU A 138 -12.35 7.37 27.94
CA LEU A 138 -10.95 7.29 28.27
C LEU A 138 -10.58 5.91 28.83
N GLY A 139 -9.49 5.33 28.34
CA GLY A 139 -9.05 4.00 28.76
C GLY A 139 -9.99 2.85 28.35
N SER A 140 -11.04 3.15 27.58
CA SER A 140 -11.93 2.16 26.99
C SER A 140 -11.34 1.59 25.70
N LEU A 141 -11.80 0.40 25.30
CA LEU A 141 -11.42 -0.18 24.02
C LEU A 141 -11.91 0.69 22.84
N GLY A 142 -13.06 1.35 22.99
CA GLY A 142 -13.60 2.26 21.98
C GLY A 142 -12.74 3.50 21.77
N GLY A 143 -12.29 4.13 22.86
CA GLY A 143 -11.37 5.26 22.82
C GLY A 143 -10.03 4.89 22.18
N LEU A 144 -9.49 3.72 22.52
CA LEU A 144 -8.26 3.20 21.92
C LEU A 144 -8.42 2.92 20.41
N VAL A 145 -9.53 2.28 20.01
CA VAL A 145 -9.86 2.03 18.59
C VAL A 145 -10.05 3.34 17.82
N ALA A 146 -10.72 4.34 18.41
CA ALA A 146 -10.93 5.64 17.78
C ALA A 146 -9.60 6.35 17.51
N GLY A 147 -8.67 6.35 18.48
CA GLY A 147 -7.32 6.88 18.29
C GLY A 147 -6.57 6.14 17.18
N HIS A 148 -6.51 4.82 17.24
CA HIS A 148 -5.83 4.02 16.23
C HIS A 148 -6.48 4.15 14.84
N THR A 149 -7.79 4.42 14.75
CA THR A 149 -8.45 4.70 13.47
C THR A 149 -7.87 5.96 12.82
N LEU A 150 -7.65 7.03 13.58
CA LEU A 150 -7.05 8.27 13.06
C LEU A 150 -5.64 8.05 12.50
N LEU A 151 -4.85 7.20 13.17
CA LEU A 151 -3.53 6.78 12.73
C LEU A 151 -3.58 6.01 11.39
N VAL A 152 -4.61 5.18 11.19
CA VAL A 152 -4.74 4.29 10.03
C VAL A 152 -5.27 4.99 8.78
N ILE A 153 -6.19 5.95 8.92
CA ILE A 153 -6.83 6.69 7.83
C ILE A 153 -5.87 7.18 6.73
N PRO A 154 -4.75 7.88 7.03
CA PRO A 154 -3.90 8.41 5.96
C PRO A 154 -3.27 7.31 5.10
N TRP A 155 -2.90 6.18 5.70
CA TRP A 155 -2.33 5.04 5.00
C TRP A 155 -3.35 4.36 4.09
N THR A 156 -4.55 4.10 4.60
CA THR A 156 -5.63 3.46 3.83
C THR A 156 -6.10 4.37 2.69
N VAL A 157 -6.33 5.66 2.95
CA VAL A 157 -6.72 6.63 1.91
C VAL A 157 -5.67 6.70 0.81
N ARG A 158 -4.39 6.82 1.17
CA ARG A 158 -3.31 6.97 0.19
C ARG A 158 -3.19 5.77 -0.73
N LEU A 159 -3.25 4.55 -0.18
CA LEU A 159 -3.09 3.31 -0.95
C LEU A 159 -4.33 3.00 -1.80
N VAL A 160 -5.54 3.24 -1.28
CA VAL A 160 -6.77 3.06 -2.05
C VAL A 160 -6.88 4.10 -3.17
N THR A 161 -6.56 5.36 -2.89
CA THR A 161 -6.53 6.43 -3.91
C THR A 161 -5.52 6.11 -5.02
N ALA A 162 -4.31 5.66 -4.68
CA ALA A 162 -3.30 5.28 -5.67
C ALA A 162 -3.78 4.13 -6.60
N SER A 163 -4.53 3.17 -6.05
CA SER A 163 -5.12 2.09 -6.86
C SER A 163 -6.26 2.59 -7.75
N LEU A 164 -7.05 3.56 -7.28
CA LEU A 164 -8.14 4.16 -8.05
C LEU A 164 -7.65 5.04 -9.20
N THR A 165 -6.58 5.81 -8.99
CA THR A 165 -6.00 6.69 -10.02
C THR A 165 -5.32 5.90 -11.13
N GLY A 166 -4.82 4.69 -10.84
CA GLY A 166 -4.31 3.76 -11.85
C GLY A 166 -5.37 3.05 -12.69
N LEU A 167 -6.65 3.12 -12.31
CA LEU A 167 -7.76 2.47 -13.01
C LEU A 167 -8.35 3.38 -14.10
N ASP A 168 -8.40 2.90 -15.34
CA ASP A 168 -9.06 3.58 -16.45
C ASP A 168 -10.59 3.67 -16.23
N ARG A 169 -11.15 4.87 -16.40
CA ARG A 169 -12.58 5.15 -16.26
C ARG A 169 -13.42 4.50 -17.36
N ALA A 170 -12.81 4.13 -18.49
CA ALA A 170 -13.49 3.50 -19.62
C ALA A 170 -14.28 2.24 -19.21
N ALA A 171 -13.78 1.45 -18.25
CA ALA A 171 -14.48 0.26 -17.77
C ALA A 171 -15.77 0.60 -16.99
N GLU A 172 -15.73 1.68 -16.20
CA GLU A 172 -16.89 2.18 -15.45
C GLU A 172 -17.94 2.79 -16.40
N GLU A 173 -17.49 3.54 -17.41
CA GLU A 173 -18.35 4.15 -18.43
C GLU A 173 -19.01 3.11 -19.35
N ALA A 174 -18.29 2.06 -19.73
CA ALA A 174 -18.83 0.96 -20.52
C ALA A 174 -19.93 0.20 -19.77
N ALA A 175 -19.74 -0.04 -18.47
CA ALA A 175 -20.76 -0.67 -17.63
C ALA A 175 -22.04 0.19 -17.55
N GLN A 176 -21.89 1.50 -17.37
CA GLN A 176 -23.03 2.43 -17.34
C GLN A 176 -23.73 2.53 -18.69
N SER A 177 -22.99 2.47 -19.80
CA SER A 177 -23.56 2.45 -21.16
C SER A 177 -24.38 1.20 -21.44
N LEU A 178 -24.06 0.06 -20.79
CA LEU A 178 -24.84 -1.18 -20.84
C LEU A 178 -26.04 -1.18 -19.86
N GLY A 179 -26.33 -0.06 -19.21
CA GLY A 179 -27.47 0.11 -18.31
C GLY A 179 -27.18 -0.20 -16.84
N ALA A 180 -25.92 -0.44 -16.44
CA ALA A 180 -25.59 -0.61 -15.03
C ALA A 180 -25.70 0.71 -14.26
N ASN A 181 -26.41 0.71 -13.13
CA ASN A 181 -26.44 1.87 -12.24
C ASN A 181 -25.09 2.07 -11.50
N GLN A 182 -24.91 3.21 -10.82
CA GLN A 182 -23.65 3.55 -10.14
C GLN A 182 -23.26 2.54 -9.05
N TRP A 183 -24.23 2.04 -8.29
CA TRP A 183 -23.99 1.02 -7.26
C TRP A 183 -23.52 -0.31 -7.86
N THR A 184 -24.16 -0.75 -8.95
CA THR A 184 -23.77 -1.96 -9.67
C THR A 184 -22.38 -1.81 -10.27
N THR A 185 -22.09 -0.65 -10.86
CA THR A 185 -20.76 -0.33 -11.40
C THR A 185 -19.70 -0.35 -10.30
N PHE A 186 -19.99 0.25 -9.14
CA PHE A 186 -19.08 0.23 -7.99
C PHE A 186 -18.79 -1.20 -7.51
N PHE A 187 -19.82 -1.99 -7.19
CA PHE A 187 -19.60 -3.32 -6.60
C PHE A 187 -19.07 -4.36 -7.61
N ARG A 188 -19.41 -4.24 -8.90
CA ARG A 188 -19.02 -5.23 -9.92
C ARG A 188 -17.78 -4.85 -10.73
N VAL A 189 -17.45 -3.56 -10.85
CA VAL A 189 -16.33 -3.08 -11.69
C VAL A 189 -15.27 -2.42 -10.82
N THR A 190 -15.60 -1.32 -10.16
CA THR A 190 -14.61 -0.52 -9.43
C THR A 190 -14.03 -1.28 -8.24
N LEU A 191 -14.88 -1.81 -7.35
CA LEU A 191 -14.45 -2.45 -6.11
C LEU A 191 -13.52 -3.66 -6.38
N PRO A 192 -13.84 -4.61 -7.29
CA PRO A 192 -12.94 -5.70 -7.64
C PRO A 192 -11.61 -5.22 -8.23
N ALA A 193 -11.64 -4.16 -9.06
CA ALA A 193 -10.44 -3.62 -9.68
C ALA A 193 -9.49 -2.96 -8.67
N ILE A 194 -10.03 -2.34 -7.60
CA ILE A 194 -9.22 -1.66 -6.57
C ILE A 194 -8.92 -2.55 -5.35
N ARG A 195 -9.34 -3.83 -5.37
CA ARG A 195 -9.04 -4.80 -4.29
C ARG A 195 -7.56 -4.83 -3.91
N PRO A 196 -6.58 -4.82 -4.83
CA PRO A 196 -5.16 -4.79 -4.47
C PRO A 196 -4.80 -3.57 -3.60
N GLY A 197 -5.35 -2.38 -3.93
CA GLY A 197 -5.16 -1.16 -3.13
C GLY A 197 -5.83 -1.22 -1.76
N ILE A 198 -7.03 -1.80 -1.67
CA ILE A 198 -7.73 -2.01 -0.39
C ILE A 198 -6.95 -2.96 0.51
N VAL A 199 -6.47 -4.08 -0.04
CA VAL A 199 -5.68 -5.07 0.70
C VAL A 199 -4.35 -4.47 1.17
N ALA A 200 -3.66 -3.72 0.31
CA ALA A 200 -2.45 -2.99 0.70
C ALA A 200 -2.76 -1.98 1.82
N GLY A 201 -3.82 -1.19 1.66
CA GLY A 201 -4.29 -0.25 2.69
C GLY A 201 -4.58 -0.94 4.02
N ALA A 202 -5.27 -2.07 3.98
CA ALA A 202 -5.58 -2.88 5.15
C ALA A 202 -4.32 -3.36 5.87
N LEU A 203 -3.36 -3.91 5.13
CA LEU A 203 -2.09 -4.39 5.69
C LEU A 203 -1.30 -3.27 6.35
N PHE A 204 -1.09 -2.15 5.64
CA PHE A 204 -0.33 -1.03 6.19
C PHE A 204 -1.04 -0.43 7.40
N GLY A 205 -2.37 -0.28 7.36
CA GLY A 205 -3.17 0.14 8.51
C GLY A 205 -3.00 -0.79 9.71
N PHE A 206 -3.15 -2.10 9.49
CA PHE A 206 -3.00 -3.11 10.52
C PHE A 206 -1.60 -3.09 11.16
N VAL A 207 -0.54 -3.11 10.35
CA VAL A 207 0.85 -3.11 10.82
C VAL A 207 1.15 -1.84 11.62
N THR A 208 0.70 -0.69 11.11
CA THR A 208 0.91 0.61 11.76
C THR A 208 0.19 0.67 13.10
N SER A 209 -1.03 0.14 13.19
CA SER A 209 -1.80 0.10 14.44
C SER A 209 -1.29 -0.93 15.44
N PHE A 210 -0.97 -2.15 15.00
CA PHE A 210 -0.63 -3.28 15.87
C PHE A 210 0.64 -3.02 16.68
N GLY A 211 1.65 -2.40 16.04
CA GLY A 211 2.92 -2.05 16.66
C GLY A 211 2.98 -0.64 17.24
N ASN A 212 1.86 0.10 17.30
CA ASN A 212 1.91 1.49 17.73
C ASN A 212 2.07 1.61 19.24
N LEU A 213 3.19 2.17 19.69
CA LEU A 213 3.43 2.48 21.11
C LEU A 213 2.94 3.89 21.47
N GLU A 214 3.26 4.88 20.64
CA GLU A 214 3.05 6.30 20.93
C GLU A 214 1.60 6.64 21.24
N MET A 215 0.66 6.17 20.42
CA MET A 215 -0.77 6.38 20.59
C MET A 215 -1.34 5.59 21.77
N SER A 216 -0.92 4.32 21.88
CA SER A 216 -1.41 3.43 22.94
C SER A 216 -0.99 3.91 24.32
N LEU A 217 0.21 4.45 24.48
CA LEU A 217 0.74 4.88 25.78
C LEU A 217 -0.15 5.93 26.47
N PHE A 218 -0.76 6.83 25.69
CA PHE A 218 -1.65 7.86 26.23
C PHE A 218 -3.10 7.39 26.37
N LEU A 219 -3.56 6.45 25.55
CA LEU A 219 -4.99 6.08 25.48
C LEU A 219 -5.36 4.81 26.26
N VAL A 220 -4.38 4.04 26.72
CA VAL A 220 -4.62 2.82 27.48
C VAL A 220 -5.14 3.11 28.88
N GLY A 221 -6.15 2.36 29.29
CA GLY A 221 -6.72 2.39 30.64
C GLY A 221 -6.26 1.22 31.52
N PRO A 222 -6.60 1.25 32.82
CA PRO A 222 -6.29 0.17 33.75
C PRO A 222 -6.78 -1.19 33.23
N GLY A 223 -5.89 -2.19 33.25
CA GLY A 223 -6.20 -3.56 32.85
C GLY A 223 -6.27 -3.82 31.34
N ARG A 224 -6.01 -2.83 30.47
CA ARG A 224 -6.00 -2.98 29.00
C ARG A 224 -4.69 -2.53 28.36
N ILE A 225 -3.61 -3.24 28.65
CA ILE A 225 -2.32 -2.97 28.00
C ILE A 225 -2.30 -3.50 26.56
N THR A 226 -1.55 -2.84 25.68
CA THR A 226 -1.25 -3.34 24.33
C THR A 226 0.09 -4.07 24.32
N LEU A 227 0.35 -4.89 23.30
CA LEU A 227 1.59 -5.64 23.17
C LEU A 227 2.85 -4.74 23.22
N PRO A 228 2.91 -3.58 22.52
CA PRO A 228 4.05 -2.68 22.62
C PRO A 228 4.28 -2.14 24.03
N ILE A 229 3.21 -1.82 24.77
CA ILE A 229 3.32 -1.37 26.16
C ILE A 229 3.80 -2.51 27.06
N ALA A 230 3.29 -3.73 26.87
CA ALA A 230 3.73 -4.90 27.63
C ALA A 230 5.22 -5.17 27.43
N ILE A 231 5.73 -4.99 26.20
CA ILE A 231 7.16 -5.11 25.89
C ILE A 231 7.96 -4.00 26.58
N LEU A 232 7.51 -2.74 26.50
CA LEU A 232 8.18 -1.61 27.15
C LEU A 232 8.28 -1.83 28.67
N GLN A 233 7.16 -2.15 29.32
CA GLN A 233 7.11 -2.42 30.75
C GLN A 233 7.99 -3.62 31.14
N TYR A 234 8.09 -4.64 30.30
CA TYR A 234 8.96 -5.77 30.57
C TYR A 234 10.44 -5.37 30.52
N LEU A 235 10.82 -4.59 29.51
CA LEU A 235 12.20 -4.16 29.28
C LEU A 235 12.73 -3.23 30.39
N GLU A 236 11.85 -2.46 31.03
CA GLU A 236 12.19 -1.60 32.17
C GLU A 236 12.67 -2.39 33.40
N TRP A 237 12.16 -3.61 33.60
CA TRP A 237 12.42 -4.40 34.81
C TRP A 237 13.21 -5.70 34.57
N LYS A 238 13.24 -6.20 33.33
CA LYS A 238 13.94 -7.43 32.95
C LYS A 238 14.65 -7.28 31.62
N ILE A 239 15.92 -7.65 31.61
CA ILE A 239 16.77 -7.69 30.41
C ILE A 239 17.07 -9.15 30.12
N ASP A 240 16.13 -9.83 29.44
CA ASP A 240 16.29 -11.20 28.96
C ASP A 240 15.81 -11.34 27.50
N PRO A 241 16.18 -12.45 26.80
CA PRO A 241 15.76 -12.67 25.41
C PRO A 241 14.25 -12.86 25.18
N THR A 242 13.39 -12.79 26.21
CA THR A 242 11.93 -12.89 26.04
C THR A 242 11.41 -11.78 25.13
N VAL A 243 11.93 -10.55 25.27
CA VAL A 243 11.54 -9.42 24.41
C VAL A 243 11.89 -9.68 22.94
N ALA A 244 13.07 -10.27 22.69
CA ALA A 244 13.48 -10.67 21.35
C ALA A 244 12.54 -11.77 20.80
N ALA A 245 12.17 -12.76 21.62
CA ALA A 245 11.23 -13.81 21.24
C ALA A 245 9.82 -13.27 20.92
N VAL A 246 9.29 -12.32 21.71
CA VAL A 246 8.01 -11.64 21.43
C VAL A 246 8.09 -10.88 20.11
N SER A 247 9.20 -10.18 19.89
CA SER A 247 9.44 -9.42 18.65
C SER A 247 9.48 -10.34 17.43
N VAL A 248 10.15 -11.50 17.53
CA VAL A 248 10.16 -12.53 16.46
C VAL A 248 8.75 -13.04 16.17
N LEU A 249 7.93 -13.28 17.20
CA LEU A 249 6.54 -13.70 17.01
C LEU A 249 5.70 -12.63 16.30
N GLN A 250 5.89 -11.35 16.67
CA GLN A 250 5.25 -10.22 15.99
C GLN A 250 5.70 -10.08 14.53
N ILE A 251 6.99 -10.21 14.26
CA ILE A 251 7.55 -10.20 12.89
C ILE A 251 6.92 -11.33 12.07
N LEU A 252 6.86 -12.54 12.63
CA LEU A 252 6.27 -13.70 11.97
C LEU A 252 4.78 -13.47 11.66
N LEU A 253 4.02 -12.91 12.61
CA LEU A 253 2.61 -12.57 12.41
C LEU A 253 2.43 -11.58 11.26
N ILE A 254 3.22 -10.51 11.23
CA ILE A 254 3.16 -9.50 10.17
C ILE A 254 3.56 -10.10 8.82
N ALA A 255 4.61 -10.91 8.79
CA ALA A 255 5.07 -11.60 7.58
C ALA A 255 3.98 -12.55 7.03
N VAL A 256 3.34 -13.34 7.90
CA VAL A 256 2.24 -14.22 7.51
C VAL A 256 1.05 -13.41 6.99
N ALA A 257 0.66 -12.34 7.67
CA ALA A 257 -0.42 -11.46 7.21
C ALA A 257 -0.12 -10.90 5.81
N MET A 258 1.12 -10.45 5.60
CA MET A 258 1.57 -9.90 4.32
C MET A 258 1.58 -10.94 3.19
N VAL A 259 2.06 -12.17 3.44
CA VAL A 259 2.05 -13.27 2.45
C VAL A 259 0.63 -13.71 2.11
N ARG A 260 -0.27 -13.79 3.10
CA ARG A 260 -1.68 -14.15 2.86
C ARG A 260 -2.37 -13.09 2.01
N ALA A 261 -2.18 -11.82 2.34
CA ALA A 261 -2.73 -10.71 1.58
C ALA A 261 -2.12 -10.59 0.17
N SER A 262 -0.81 -10.83 -0.02
CA SER A 262 -0.21 -10.87 -1.35
C SER A 262 -0.80 -12.01 -2.18
N SER A 263 -0.93 -13.21 -1.62
CA SER A 263 -1.54 -14.34 -2.34
C SER A 263 -2.98 -14.05 -2.78
N TRP A 264 -3.75 -13.34 -1.95
CA TRP A 264 -5.10 -12.89 -2.30
C TRP A 264 -5.12 -11.87 -3.45
N SER A 265 -4.14 -10.96 -3.49
CA SER A 265 -3.98 -9.98 -4.57
C SER A 265 -3.45 -10.58 -5.87
N TRP A 266 -2.65 -11.64 -5.81
CA TRP A 266 -2.10 -12.30 -7.00
C TRP A 266 -3.18 -13.08 -7.76
N VAL A 267 -4.19 -13.60 -7.06
CA VAL A 267 -5.34 -14.28 -7.67
C VAL A 267 -6.25 -13.32 -8.45
N THR A 268 -6.26 -12.02 -8.12
CA THR A 268 -7.09 -11.02 -8.82
C THR A 268 -6.40 -10.27 -9.96
N MET A 269 -5.08 -10.41 -10.12
CA MET A 269 -4.36 -9.81 -11.25
C MET A 269 -4.49 -10.70 -12.50
N THR A 270 -5.71 -10.91 -12.97
CA THR A 270 -5.96 -11.41 -14.33
C THR A 270 -5.50 -10.35 -15.31
N VAL A 271 -4.21 -10.38 -15.65
CA VAL A 271 -3.68 -9.62 -16.77
C VAL A 271 -4.38 -10.13 -18.02
N VAL A 272 -5.41 -9.40 -18.47
CA VAL A 272 -5.99 -9.60 -19.79
C VAL A 272 -4.94 -9.13 -20.78
N ARG A 273 -4.04 -10.04 -21.16
CA ARG A 273 -3.13 -9.80 -22.28
C ARG A 273 -4.01 -9.67 -23.52
N PRO A 274 -3.99 -8.54 -24.24
CA PRO A 274 -4.66 -8.49 -25.53
C PRO A 274 -4.04 -9.57 -26.40
N SER A 275 -4.86 -10.56 -26.78
CA SER A 275 -4.47 -11.57 -27.74
C SER A 275 -4.08 -10.83 -29.02
N CYS A 276 -2.82 -10.99 -29.44
CA CYS A 276 -2.23 -10.36 -30.62
C CYS A 276 -2.92 -10.75 -31.96
N CYS A 277 -4.07 -11.41 -31.94
CA CYS A 277 -4.79 -11.84 -33.13
C CYS A 277 -5.69 -10.77 -33.77
N CYS A 278 -5.91 -9.62 -33.14
CA CYS A 278 -6.62 -8.50 -33.81
C CYS A 278 -5.70 -7.63 -34.67
N ARG A 279 -4.66 -8.21 -35.28
CA ARG A 279 -3.92 -7.56 -36.36
C ARG A 279 -4.55 -7.96 -37.70
N ALA A 280 -5.32 -7.00 -38.23
CA ALA A 280 -5.73 -6.87 -39.63
C ALA A 280 -6.84 -7.81 -40.16
N ARG A 281 -8.08 -7.35 -40.02
CA ARG A 281 -9.02 -7.39 -41.16
C ARG A 281 -9.93 -6.16 -41.18
N ILE A 282 -9.34 -4.97 -41.13
CA ILE A 282 -9.98 -3.78 -41.69
C ILE A 282 -9.87 -3.94 -43.21
N SER A 283 -10.85 -4.61 -43.80
CA SER A 283 -11.07 -4.54 -45.24
C SER A 283 -11.47 -3.10 -45.54
N SER A 284 -10.55 -2.34 -46.12
CA SER A 284 -10.87 -1.07 -46.77
C SER A 284 -11.85 -1.37 -47.91
N ARG A 285 -13.16 -1.31 -47.65
CA ARG A 285 -14.13 -1.01 -48.70
C ARG A 285 -13.98 0.47 -49.02
N THR A 286 -12.90 0.80 -49.72
CA THR A 286 -12.81 2.04 -50.48
C THR A 286 -13.85 1.93 -51.59
N SER A 287 -15.00 2.55 -51.35
CA SER A 287 -15.93 2.96 -52.40
C SER A 287 -15.12 3.59 -53.54
N ARG A 288 -15.16 2.98 -54.74
CA ARG A 288 -14.54 3.56 -55.93
C ARG A 288 -15.40 4.71 -56.41
N ARG A 289 -14.90 5.93 -56.32
CA ARG A 289 -15.35 7.04 -57.17
C ARG A 289 -14.81 6.84 -58.59
N SER A 290 -15.75 6.94 -59.52
CA SER A 290 -15.70 7.02 -60.99
C SER A 290 -14.47 7.62 -61.66
N LEU A 291 -14.18 7.23 -62.91
CA LEU A 291 -14.47 8.00 -64.12
C LEU A 291 -13.76 7.46 -65.38
N ALA A 292 -14.46 7.63 -66.50
CA ALA A 292 -13.95 7.94 -67.83
C ALA A 292 -13.14 6.88 -68.63
N SER A 293 -13.66 6.68 -69.84
CA SER A 293 -13.00 6.15 -71.02
C SER A 293 -11.70 6.88 -71.36
N ARG A 294 -10.75 6.17 -71.96
CA ARG A 294 -10.00 6.58 -73.17
C ARG A 294 -8.96 5.52 -73.59
N LEU A 295 -9.14 5.08 -74.83
CA LEU A 295 -8.24 4.60 -75.89
C LEU A 295 -6.76 4.23 -75.63
N ASP A 296 -6.35 3.29 -76.47
CA ASP A 296 -5.02 2.71 -76.70
C ASP A 296 -3.88 3.71 -76.92
N ARG A 297 -2.70 3.38 -76.37
CA ARG A 297 -1.44 3.14 -77.13
C ARG A 297 -0.26 2.84 -76.20
N GLY A 298 0.59 1.92 -76.65
CA GLY A 298 2.05 2.14 -76.66
C GLY A 298 2.90 1.59 -75.51
N SER A 299 3.38 0.36 -75.69
CA SER A 299 4.73 -0.14 -75.40
C SER A 299 5.72 0.72 -74.56
N SER A 300 6.08 0.25 -73.36
CA SER A 300 7.44 -0.23 -73.03
C SER A 300 7.58 -0.56 -71.54
N ARG A 301 7.94 -1.82 -71.26
CA ARG A 301 8.33 -2.33 -69.94
C ARG A 301 9.73 -1.84 -69.58
N SER A 302 9.91 -1.28 -68.39
CA SER A 302 11.01 -1.69 -67.51
C SER A 302 10.56 -1.62 -66.05
N ARG A 303 10.72 -2.74 -65.33
CA ARG A 303 10.49 -2.87 -63.90
C ARG A 303 11.85 -2.89 -63.23
N THR A 304 12.25 -1.83 -62.56
CA THR A 304 13.36 -1.85 -61.61
C THR A 304 12.78 -2.10 -60.22
N SER A 305 13.05 -3.30 -59.70
CA SER A 305 12.76 -3.70 -58.33
C SER A 305 13.67 -2.92 -57.37
N GLY A 306 13.10 -1.96 -56.64
CA GLY A 306 13.75 -1.32 -55.50
C GLY A 306 13.47 -2.09 -54.20
N ARG A 307 14.51 -2.35 -53.40
CA ARG A 307 14.41 -3.03 -52.10
C ARG A 307 13.59 -2.18 -51.10
N MET A 308 12.74 -2.84 -50.32
CA MET A 308 12.02 -2.25 -49.18
C MET A 308 12.99 -1.69 -48.14
N THR A 309 13.20 -0.38 -48.12
CA THR A 309 13.77 0.32 -46.97
C THR A 309 12.72 0.38 -45.86
N ARG A 310 12.99 -0.28 -44.73
CA ARG A 310 12.23 -0.13 -43.48
C ARG A 310 12.35 1.31 -42.98
N ALA A 311 11.31 2.11 -43.18
CA ALA A 311 11.16 3.38 -42.47
C ALA A 311 10.71 3.09 -41.03
N ARG A 312 11.56 3.40 -40.04
CA ARG A 312 11.13 3.51 -38.63
C ARG A 312 10.31 4.79 -38.51
N ALA A 313 9.05 4.67 -38.11
CA ALA A 313 8.26 5.83 -37.71
C ALA A 313 8.93 6.48 -36.48
N ARG A 314 9.52 7.66 -36.69
CA ARG A 314 9.98 8.55 -35.62
C ARG A 314 8.83 9.49 -35.34
N ALA A 315 8.27 9.45 -34.13
CA ALA A 315 7.23 10.39 -33.71
C ALA A 315 7.83 11.80 -33.71
N THR A 316 7.50 12.58 -34.73
CA THR A 316 7.70 14.04 -34.73
C THR A 316 6.68 14.64 -33.77
N ARG A 317 7.17 15.30 -32.70
CA ARG A 317 6.40 16.26 -31.92
C ARG A 317 5.72 17.22 -32.90
N CYS A 318 4.40 17.27 -32.88
CA CYS A 318 3.68 18.40 -33.46
C CYS A 318 3.88 19.60 -32.52
N CYS A 319 4.81 20.48 -32.86
CA CYS A 319 4.79 21.88 -32.43
C CYS A 319 4.30 22.70 -33.64
N TRP A 320 3.13 23.35 -33.55
CA TRP A 320 2.72 24.61 -34.23
C TRP A 320 1.18 24.81 -34.17
N PRO A 321 0.59 26.05 -34.25
CA PRO A 321 1.00 27.41 -33.77
C PRO A 321 -0.21 28.37 -33.44
N PRO A 322 -0.09 29.73 -33.48
CA PRO A 322 0.61 30.68 -32.58
C PRO A 322 -0.34 31.82 -32.06
N GLU A 323 0.26 32.86 -31.44
CA GLU A 323 -0.23 34.25 -31.29
C GLU A 323 -1.13 34.66 -30.10
N SER A 324 -0.43 35.32 -29.14
CA SER A 324 -0.72 36.63 -28.54
C SER A 324 -2.17 37.07 -28.28
N TRP A 325 -2.51 37.25 -27.00
CA TRP A 325 -3.43 38.30 -26.57
C TRP A 325 -2.87 39.00 -25.32
N ARG A 326 -2.56 40.29 -25.49
CA ARG A 326 -2.52 41.26 -24.38
C ARG A 326 -3.96 41.60 -24.01
N GLY A 327 -4.20 41.73 -22.71
CA GLY A 327 -5.39 42.23 -22.06
C GLY A 327 -5.15 42.18 -20.57
#